data_AF-A0A0C3PMS4-F1
#
_entry.id   AF-A0A0C3PMS4-F1
#
_cell.length_a   1.000
_cell.length_b   1.000
_cell.length_c   1.000
_cell.angle_alpha   90.00
_cell.angle_beta   90.00
_cell.angle_gamma   90.00
#
_symmetry.space_group_name_H-M   'P 1'
#
loop_
_entity.id
_entity.type
_entity.pdbx_description
1 polymer ?
#
loop_
_entity_poly.entity_id
_entity_poly.type
_entity_poly.pdbx_seq_one_letter_code
_entity_poly.pdbx_strand_id
1 'polypeptide(L)'
;MYDPGSPVYKKARKLHLKTTKNRPVDIEDSWTPFRVMEKKFKAKWPPPDLSDVLDLSVAYDDTDMDKEGTGSKRSWGGQANAVEWREIGLDVEECVEDKRGKRRAYVFPSVPGLVYLPAFIPPSEQRTLVYWSLKEHAKPPNETNLDAHYVLPPQGLWSAFLEARAANDLASESVLPKPSAPSGPSSDSGPRALITNPPASPDTLPQLLSLPTPPPTPSPHAKPASPAYLIPKLRWANIGWHYHWGNKQYDFSRGAGGGVADVYRRVCMRAVRGVRWDEVYHGLDSEETGWRTWKEEYEPDAGIVNFYQTKDTLMAHVDRSELCATSPLVSISNTLKIDTDWAAPRYSSSAVRRGTPSPCPYLYALATCSSCPGHVVVPTTVSREYSKVLVRRTSRILQRIR
;
A
#
# COMPACT_ATOMS: atom_id res chain seq x y z
N MET A 1 -1.20 24.18 -12.98
CA MET A 1 0.05 24.45 -13.74
C MET A 1 0.99 25.24 -12.85
N TYR A 2 2.25 24.81 -12.69
CA TYR A 2 3.24 25.56 -11.90
C TYR A 2 3.66 26.84 -12.64
N ASP A 3 3.79 27.96 -11.92
CA ASP A 3 4.32 29.22 -12.45
C ASP A 3 5.77 29.01 -13.00
N PRO A 4 6.00 29.22 -14.31
CA PRO A 4 7.33 29.12 -14.93
C PRO A 4 8.38 30.04 -14.31
N GLY A 5 7.96 31.14 -13.68
CA GLY A 5 8.81 32.10 -12.99
C GLY A 5 9.32 31.62 -11.63
N SER A 6 8.64 30.66 -11.00
CA SER A 6 8.87 30.23 -9.62
C SER A 6 10.27 29.62 -9.40
N PRO A 7 10.93 29.89 -8.27
CA PRO A 7 12.18 29.22 -7.89
C PRO A 7 12.07 27.68 -7.88
N VAL A 8 10.91 27.14 -7.48
CA VAL A 8 10.64 25.69 -7.45
C VAL A 8 10.63 25.12 -8.87
N TYR A 9 9.95 25.80 -9.78
CA TYR A 9 9.87 25.46 -11.21
C TYR A 9 11.27 25.42 -11.83
N LYS A 10 12.06 26.49 -11.64
CA LYS A 10 13.44 26.59 -12.15
C LYS A 10 14.36 25.51 -11.59
N LYS A 11 14.25 25.20 -10.29
CA LYS A 11 15.03 24.13 -9.64
C LYS A 11 14.68 22.74 -10.18
N ALA A 12 13.39 22.44 -10.36
CA ALA A 12 12.93 21.18 -10.92
C ALA A 12 13.40 20.99 -12.37
N ARG A 13 13.27 22.03 -13.21
CA ARG A 13 13.79 22.05 -14.58
C ARG A 13 15.30 21.81 -14.65
N LYS A 14 16.08 22.52 -13.82
CA LYS A 14 17.56 22.36 -13.80
C LYS A 14 17.96 20.94 -13.39
N LEU A 15 17.28 20.36 -12.40
CA LEU A 15 17.53 18.98 -11.97
C LEU A 15 17.20 17.99 -13.09
N HIS A 16 16.05 18.15 -13.75
CA HIS A 16 15.66 17.31 -14.89
C HIS A 16 16.73 17.33 -15.97
N LEU A 17 17.11 18.51 -16.46
CA LEU A 17 18.14 18.67 -17.49
C LEU A 17 19.48 18.03 -17.06
N LYS A 18 19.89 18.20 -15.80
CA LYS A 18 21.10 17.57 -15.28
C LYS A 18 21.01 16.03 -15.31
N THR A 19 19.85 15.46 -14.98
CA THR A 19 19.66 14.00 -14.93
C THR A 19 19.42 13.35 -16.29
N THR A 20 18.98 14.10 -17.30
CA THR A 20 18.67 13.58 -18.64
C THR A 20 19.72 13.92 -19.69
N LYS A 21 20.66 14.85 -19.41
CA LYS A 21 21.68 15.29 -20.39
C LYS A 21 22.47 14.15 -21.05
N ASN A 22 22.78 13.09 -20.30
CA ASN A 22 23.58 11.96 -20.79
C ASN A 22 22.72 10.73 -21.11
N ARG A 23 21.40 10.89 -21.24
CA ARG A 23 20.51 9.79 -21.59
C ARG A 23 20.69 9.46 -23.09
N PRO A 24 20.87 8.19 -23.48
CA PRO A 24 20.85 7.80 -24.89
C PRO A 24 19.55 8.24 -25.56
N VAL A 25 19.65 8.74 -26.79
CA VAL A 25 18.51 9.34 -27.51
C VAL A 25 17.42 8.30 -27.80
N ASP A 26 17.83 7.04 -27.95
CA ASP A 26 17.05 5.85 -28.30
C ASP A 26 16.66 4.99 -27.09
N ILE A 27 16.99 5.40 -25.85
CA ILE A 27 16.69 4.56 -24.68
C ILE A 27 15.18 4.31 -24.51
N GLU A 28 14.36 5.24 -24.98
CA GLU A 28 12.90 5.14 -24.86
C GLU A 28 12.32 4.09 -25.80
N ASP A 29 12.97 3.84 -26.93
CA ASP A 29 12.60 2.79 -27.89
C ASP A 29 12.84 1.38 -27.31
N SER A 30 13.73 1.26 -26.33
CA SER A 30 13.99 -0.01 -25.63
C SER A 30 12.96 -0.31 -24.52
N TRP A 31 12.05 0.61 -24.21
CA TRP A 31 11.11 0.45 -23.10
C TRP A 31 9.85 -0.30 -23.52
N THR A 32 9.45 -1.25 -22.69
CA THR A 32 8.12 -1.86 -22.81
C THR A 32 7.03 -0.81 -22.58
N PRO A 33 5.79 -1.01 -23.09
CA PRO A 33 4.68 -0.09 -22.86
C PRO A 33 4.46 0.22 -21.36
N PHE A 34 4.58 -0.80 -20.50
CA PHE A 34 4.51 -0.62 -19.06
C PHE A 34 5.60 0.33 -18.55
N ARG A 35 6.85 0.13 -18.98
CA ARG A 35 7.98 0.96 -18.54
C ARG A 35 7.86 2.40 -19.01
N VAL A 36 7.33 2.63 -20.21
CA VAL A 36 7.01 3.97 -20.71
C VAL A 36 6.02 4.66 -19.76
N MET A 37 4.90 4.00 -19.43
CA MET A 37 3.90 4.56 -18.52
C MET A 37 4.44 4.75 -17.10
N GLU A 38 5.22 3.80 -16.58
CA GLU A 38 5.86 3.92 -15.26
C GLU A 38 6.79 5.15 -15.22
N LYS A 39 7.58 5.38 -16.27
CA LYS A 39 8.46 6.56 -16.37
C LYS A 39 7.68 7.86 -16.51
N LYS A 40 6.60 7.88 -17.31
CA LYS A 40 5.69 9.02 -17.46
C LYS A 40 5.19 9.47 -16.09
N PHE A 41 4.59 8.58 -15.31
CA PHE A 41 3.98 8.96 -14.02
C PHE A 41 4.98 9.17 -12.87
N LYS A 42 6.19 8.61 -12.97
CA LYS A 42 7.28 8.91 -12.01
C LYS A 42 8.01 10.23 -12.31
N ALA A 43 7.71 10.87 -13.45
CA ALA A 43 8.32 12.14 -13.80
C ALA A 43 7.97 13.20 -12.75
N LYS A 44 8.99 13.80 -12.14
CA LYS A 44 8.81 15.01 -11.31
C LYS A 44 8.76 16.27 -12.17
N TRP A 45 9.21 16.15 -13.41
CA TRP A 45 9.35 17.25 -14.35
C TRP A 45 9.36 16.76 -15.81
N PRO A 46 8.56 17.38 -16.69
CA PRO A 46 7.35 18.12 -16.31
C PRO A 46 6.46 17.24 -15.42
N PRO A 47 5.60 17.82 -14.56
CA PRO A 47 4.60 17.02 -13.86
C PRO A 47 3.80 16.20 -14.88
N PRO A 48 3.45 14.94 -14.56
CA PRO A 48 2.73 14.10 -15.50
C PRO A 48 1.34 14.69 -15.76
N ASP A 49 0.90 14.57 -17.00
CA ASP A 49 -0.51 14.78 -17.32
C ASP A 49 -1.34 13.64 -16.73
N LEU A 50 -2.42 14.01 -16.05
CA LEU A 50 -3.33 13.09 -15.37
C LEU A 50 -4.70 13.01 -16.07
N SER A 51 -4.90 13.70 -17.22
CA SER A 51 -6.16 13.68 -17.99
C SER A 51 -6.67 12.28 -18.29
N ASP A 52 -5.74 11.35 -18.56
CA ASP A 52 -6.05 9.98 -18.98
C ASP A 52 -6.03 9.00 -17.80
N VAL A 53 -6.01 9.50 -16.56
CA VAL A 53 -6.09 8.66 -15.37
C VAL A 53 -7.55 8.42 -15.03
N LEU A 54 -7.89 7.15 -14.82
CA LEU A 54 -9.21 6.75 -14.35
C LEU A 54 -9.48 7.37 -12.98
N ASP A 55 -10.51 8.21 -12.92
CA ASP A 55 -11.01 8.79 -11.67
C ASP A 55 -12.51 8.52 -11.52
N LEU A 56 -12.80 7.42 -10.82
CA LEU A 56 -14.19 7.04 -10.53
C LEU A 56 -14.84 7.94 -9.48
N SER A 57 -14.07 8.75 -8.73
CA SER A 57 -14.68 9.72 -7.78
C SER A 57 -15.54 10.76 -8.51
N VAL A 58 -15.21 11.06 -9.77
CA VAL A 58 -16.03 11.91 -10.65
C VAL A 58 -17.43 11.33 -10.88
N ALA A 59 -17.53 9.99 -10.99
CA ALA A 59 -18.82 9.31 -11.15
C ALA A 59 -19.59 9.18 -9.81
N TYR A 60 -18.88 9.21 -8.66
CA TYR A 60 -19.48 9.23 -7.32
C TYR A 60 -20.06 10.58 -6.93
N ASP A 61 -19.38 11.67 -7.30
CA ASP A 61 -19.68 13.03 -6.86
C ASP A 61 -20.66 13.79 -7.77
N ASP A 62 -21.42 13.08 -8.61
CA ASP A 62 -22.29 13.67 -9.62
C ASP A 62 -23.62 14.22 -9.04
N THR A 63 -23.50 15.16 -8.10
CA THR A 63 -24.52 16.17 -7.75
C THR A 63 -23.86 17.51 -7.36
N ASP A 64 -24.01 18.51 -8.23
CA ASP A 64 -24.33 19.92 -7.92
C ASP A 64 -23.49 20.74 -6.91
N MET A 65 -22.31 20.31 -6.46
CA MET A 65 -21.42 21.20 -5.67
C MET A 65 -20.76 22.31 -6.50
N ASP A 66 -20.88 22.28 -7.84
CA ASP A 66 -20.48 23.38 -8.72
C ASP A 66 -21.53 24.50 -8.78
N LYS A 67 -22.70 24.38 -8.14
CA LYS A 67 -23.74 25.43 -8.14
C LYS A 67 -23.66 26.41 -6.97
N GLU A 68 -22.94 26.10 -5.89
CA GLU A 68 -22.77 27.02 -4.76
C GLU A 68 -21.30 27.32 -4.49
N GLY A 69 -20.67 28.11 -5.37
CA GLY A 69 -19.69 29.19 -5.10
C GLY A 69 -18.50 28.97 -4.15
N THR A 70 -18.35 27.80 -3.53
CA THR A 70 -17.31 27.44 -2.58
C THR A 70 -16.28 26.66 -3.37
N GLY A 71 -15.46 27.41 -4.11
CA GLY A 71 -14.44 26.93 -5.05
C GLY A 71 -13.36 26.03 -4.46
N SER A 72 -13.73 24.89 -3.89
CA SER A 72 -12.84 23.77 -3.64
C SER A 72 -12.55 23.12 -4.99
N LYS A 73 -11.65 23.78 -5.73
CA LYS A 73 -11.13 23.34 -7.02
C LYS A 73 -10.82 21.84 -6.93
N ARG A 74 -11.51 21.01 -7.73
CA ARG A 74 -11.18 19.59 -7.87
C ARG A 74 -9.67 19.49 -8.12
N SER A 75 -8.95 18.84 -7.19
CA SER A 75 -7.48 18.81 -7.19
C SER A 75 -6.91 17.81 -8.20
N TRP A 76 -7.74 16.89 -8.70
CA TRP A 76 -7.35 15.79 -9.58
C TRP A 76 -7.94 16.03 -10.97
N GLY A 77 -7.12 15.80 -12.00
CA GLY A 77 -7.47 16.05 -13.40
C GLY A 77 -7.85 14.80 -14.18
N GLY A 78 -8.22 13.70 -13.51
CA GLY A 78 -8.61 12.45 -14.19
C GLY A 78 -10.02 12.48 -14.75
N GLN A 79 -10.42 11.40 -15.41
CA GLN A 79 -11.76 11.24 -16.00
C GLN A 79 -12.33 9.84 -15.75
N ALA A 80 -13.66 9.75 -15.65
CA ALA A 80 -14.34 8.49 -15.33
C ALA A 80 -14.33 7.48 -16.49
N ASN A 81 -14.17 7.92 -17.73
CA ASN A 81 -14.20 7.10 -18.94
C ASN A 81 -12.81 6.74 -19.49
N ALA A 82 -11.73 6.94 -18.72
CA ALA A 82 -10.37 6.65 -19.16
C ALA A 82 -10.13 5.15 -19.45
N VAL A 83 -10.90 4.28 -18.79
CA VAL A 83 -10.87 2.82 -18.94
C VAL A 83 -12.31 2.33 -18.89
N GLU A 84 -12.64 1.26 -19.64
CA GLU A 84 -13.94 0.62 -19.55
C GLU A 84 -14.13 -0.04 -18.18
N TRP A 85 -15.27 0.20 -17.55
CA TRP A 85 -15.66 -0.42 -16.29
C TRP A 85 -17.15 -0.71 -16.27
N ARG A 86 -17.55 -1.65 -15.42
CA ARG A 86 -18.94 -1.95 -15.11
C ARG A 86 -19.16 -1.88 -13.60
N GLU A 87 -20.28 -1.30 -13.20
CA GLU A 87 -20.73 -1.29 -11.81
C GLU A 87 -21.39 -2.62 -11.45
N ILE A 88 -21.11 -3.12 -10.25
CA ILE A 88 -21.77 -4.27 -9.63
C ILE A 88 -22.26 -3.91 -8.22
N GLY A 89 -23.24 -4.66 -7.73
CA GLY A 89 -23.74 -4.51 -6.36
C GLY A 89 -22.75 -5.00 -5.29
N LEU A 90 -22.91 -4.50 -4.06
CA LEU A 90 -22.21 -4.97 -2.86
C LEU A 90 -23.19 -5.44 -1.78
N ASP A 91 -23.03 -6.69 -1.35
CA ASP A 91 -23.84 -7.37 -0.34
C ASP A 91 -23.19 -7.28 1.04
N VAL A 92 -23.00 -6.06 1.54
CA VAL A 92 -22.41 -5.79 2.86
C VAL A 92 -23.07 -4.58 3.47
N GLU A 93 -23.46 -4.64 4.74
CA GLU A 93 -24.12 -3.52 5.43
C GLU A 93 -23.17 -2.54 6.08
N GLU A 94 -22.03 -3.00 6.61
CA GLU A 94 -21.12 -2.14 7.37
C GLU A 94 -20.11 -1.36 6.49
N CYS A 95 -20.36 -1.22 5.18
CA CYS A 95 -19.54 -0.38 4.30
C CYS A 95 -20.18 0.99 4.07
N VAL A 96 -19.39 1.94 3.54
CA VAL A 96 -19.89 3.30 3.28
C VAL A 96 -20.84 3.29 2.09
N GLU A 97 -22.06 3.80 2.30
CA GLU A 97 -22.99 4.09 1.22
C GLU A 97 -22.56 5.33 0.44
N ASP A 98 -22.79 5.32 -0.86
CA ASP A 98 -22.68 6.53 -1.67
C ASP A 98 -23.79 7.54 -1.30
N LYS A 99 -23.72 8.74 -1.86
CA LYS A 99 -24.72 9.80 -1.64
C LYS A 99 -26.14 9.41 -2.08
N ARG A 100 -26.31 8.30 -2.82
CA ARG A 100 -27.58 7.77 -3.30
C ARG A 100 -28.03 6.55 -2.47
N GLY A 101 -27.38 6.27 -1.34
CA GLY A 101 -27.69 5.13 -0.47
C GLY A 101 -27.28 3.78 -1.06
N LYS A 102 -26.45 3.75 -2.11
CA LYS A 102 -26.01 2.52 -2.77
C LYS A 102 -24.60 2.13 -2.37
N ARG A 103 -24.39 0.82 -2.30
CA ARG A 103 -23.08 0.21 -2.09
C ARG A 103 -22.65 -0.42 -3.40
N ARG A 104 -21.54 0.07 -3.95
CA ARG A 104 -21.10 -0.24 -5.31
C ARG A 104 -19.66 -0.71 -5.33
N ALA A 105 -19.38 -1.61 -6.25
CA ALA A 105 -18.05 -1.97 -6.68
C ALA A 105 -17.93 -1.82 -8.19
N TYR A 106 -16.70 -1.77 -8.70
CA TYR A 106 -16.45 -1.74 -10.13
C TYR A 106 -15.56 -2.89 -10.56
N VAL A 107 -15.89 -3.42 -11.73
CA VAL A 107 -15.12 -4.45 -12.42
C VAL A 107 -14.64 -3.92 -13.75
N PHE A 108 -13.54 -4.50 -14.24
CA PHE A 108 -12.84 -4.04 -15.44
C PHE A 108 -12.81 -5.18 -16.46
N PRO A 109 -13.57 -5.10 -17.57
CA PRO A 109 -13.62 -6.17 -18.57
C PRO A 109 -12.24 -6.55 -19.13
N SER A 110 -11.34 -5.58 -19.28
CA SER A 110 -9.96 -5.79 -19.73
C SER A 110 -9.09 -6.54 -18.71
N VAL A 111 -9.54 -6.68 -17.46
CA VAL A 111 -8.78 -7.29 -16.35
C VAL A 111 -9.74 -8.10 -15.46
N PRO A 112 -10.16 -9.30 -15.91
CA PRO A 112 -11.05 -10.16 -15.14
C PRO A 112 -10.50 -10.45 -13.74
N GLY A 113 -11.39 -10.43 -12.74
CA GLY A 113 -11.03 -10.63 -11.32
C GLY A 113 -10.51 -9.39 -10.60
N LEU A 114 -10.26 -8.26 -11.29
CA LEU A 114 -9.98 -6.98 -10.63
C LEU A 114 -11.29 -6.34 -10.16
N VAL A 115 -11.39 -6.13 -8.85
CA VAL A 115 -12.54 -5.45 -8.23
C VAL A 115 -12.05 -4.21 -7.48
N TYR A 116 -12.69 -3.09 -7.72
CA TYR A 116 -12.41 -1.81 -7.08
C TYR A 116 -13.55 -1.40 -6.13
N LEU A 117 -13.18 -1.14 -4.87
CA LEU A 117 -14.09 -0.78 -3.78
C LEU A 117 -13.73 0.63 -3.24
N PRO A 118 -14.34 1.69 -3.78
CA PRO A 118 -14.10 3.07 -3.35
C PRO A 118 -14.71 3.33 -1.97
N ALA A 119 -13.96 4.04 -1.14
CA ALA A 119 -14.40 4.49 0.18
C ALA A 119 -15.00 3.37 1.06
N PHE A 120 -14.64 2.12 0.80
CA PHE A 120 -15.27 0.94 1.42
C PHE A 120 -15.25 0.96 2.95
N ILE A 121 -14.19 1.52 3.52
CA ILE A 121 -13.93 1.53 4.96
C ILE A 121 -14.46 2.84 5.56
N PRO A 122 -15.31 2.81 6.60
CA PRO A 122 -15.79 4.00 7.27
C PRO A 122 -14.67 4.87 7.86
N PRO A 123 -14.83 6.21 7.95
CA PRO A 123 -13.76 7.11 8.41
C PRO A 123 -13.22 6.82 9.82
N SER A 124 -14.08 6.35 10.74
CA SER A 124 -13.67 5.94 12.09
C SER A 124 -12.74 4.73 12.06
N GLU A 125 -13.09 3.71 11.27
CA GLU A 125 -12.29 2.51 11.07
C GLU A 125 -11.00 2.79 10.30
N GLN A 126 -11.02 3.72 9.34
CA GLN A 126 -9.80 4.21 8.68
C GLN A 126 -8.79 4.74 9.71
N ARG A 127 -9.20 5.58 10.66
CA ARG A 127 -8.30 6.08 11.72
C ARG A 127 -7.75 4.94 12.58
N THR A 128 -8.61 4.00 12.96
CA THR A 128 -8.21 2.80 13.73
C THR A 128 -7.15 1.99 12.99
N LEU A 129 -7.33 1.75 11.68
CA LEU A 129 -6.37 1.01 10.87
C LEU A 129 -5.01 1.70 10.78
N VAL A 130 -4.97 3.02 10.59
CA VAL A 130 -3.69 3.77 10.54
C VAL A 130 -3.00 3.74 11.90
N TYR A 131 -3.74 4.04 12.97
CA TYR A 131 -3.19 4.01 14.32
C TYR A 131 -2.64 2.61 14.66
N TRP A 132 -3.42 1.57 14.38
CA TRP A 132 -3.00 0.19 14.60
C TRP A 132 -1.75 -0.15 13.78
N SER A 133 -1.72 0.23 12.50
CA SER A 133 -0.56 0.00 11.61
C SER A 133 0.73 0.58 12.16
N LEU A 134 0.70 1.83 12.65
CA LEU A 134 1.88 2.53 13.13
C LEU A 134 2.28 2.13 14.55
N LYS A 135 1.29 1.94 15.44
CA LYS A 135 1.54 1.76 16.88
C LYS A 135 1.58 0.29 17.30
N GLU A 136 0.56 -0.47 16.93
CA GLU A 136 0.36 -1.82 17.45
C GLU A 136 0.99 -2.89 16.56
N HIS A 137 0.99 -2.66 15.25
CA HIS A 137 1.47 -3.64 14.30
C HIS A 137 2.97 -3.49 14.02
N ALA A 138 3.50 -2.27 13.82
CA ALA A 138 4.92 -2.03 13.56
C ALA A 138 5.80 -2.09 14.84
N LYS A 139 5.69 -3.20 15.59
CA LYS A 139 6.50 -3.51 16.77
C LYS A 139 6.65 -5.05 16.90
N PRO A 140 7.60 -5.55 17.71
CA PRO A 140 7.75 -6.98 17.94
C PRO A 140 6.44 -7.67 18.35
N PRO A 141 6.16 -8.89 17.85
CA PRO A 141 7.03 -9.75 17.04
C PRO A 141 6.98 -9.48 15.52
N ASN A 142 6.22 -8.49 15.05
CA ASN A 142 6.11 -8.21 13.62
C ASN A 142 7.35 -7.47 13.14
N GLU A 143 8.11 -8.10 12.24
CA GLU A 143 9.30 -7.49 11.68
C GLU A 143 8.97 -6.35 10.72
N THR A 144 9.86 -5.37 10.72
CA THR A 144 9.85 -4.20 9.86
C THR A 144 11.18 -4.11 9.08
N ASN A 145 11.24 -3.20 8.12
CA ASN A 145 12.49 -2.92 7.41
C ASN A 145 13.61 -2.39 8.32
N LEU A 146 13.28 -1.88 9.51
CA LEU A 146 14.26 -1.30 10.43
C LEU A 146 14.87 -2.35 11.36
N ASP A 147 14.20 -3.48 11.59
CA ASP A 147 14.72 -4.60 12.39
C ASP A 147 16.00 -5.19 11.81
N ALA A 148 16.22 -5.06 10.50
CA ALA A 148 17.46 -5.46 9.86
C ALA A 148 18.68 -4.67 10.37
N HIS A 149 18.48 -3.46 10.89
CA HIS A 149 19.56 -2.51 11.12
C HIS A 149 19.63 -1.99 12.56
N TYR A 150 18.52 -2.03 13.29
CA TYR A 150 18.39 -1.41 14.60
C TYR A 150 17.86 -2.40 15.64
N VAL A 151 18.22 -2.18 16.89
CA VAL A 151 17.54 -2.79 18.04
C VAL A 151 16.35 -1.90 18.38
N LEU A 152 15.16 -2.26 17.90
CA LEU A 152 13.95 -1.45 18.06
C LEU A 152 13.39 -1.53 19.49
N PRO A 153 12.76 -0.45 19.99
CA PRO A 153 12.10 -0.47 21.30
C PRO A 153 10.99 -1.52 21.37
N PRO A 154 10.85 -2.27 22.49
CA PRO A 154 9.81 -3.29 22.63
C PRO A 154 8.39 -2.72 22.55
N GLN A 155 8.19 -1.47 22.97
CA GLN A 155 6.91 -0.75 22.84
C GLN A 155 6.62 -0.24 21.41
N GLY A 156 7.55 -0.43 20.47
CA GLY A 156 7.48 0.07 19.10
C GLY A 156 7.99 1.51 18.95
N LEU A 157 8.40 1.85 17.72
CA LEU A 157 8.96 3.17 17.40
C LEU A 157 7.95 4.30 17.63
N TRP A 158 6.66 4.08 17.34
CA TRP A 158 5.64 5.10 17.51
C TRP A 158 5.42 5.48 18.97
N SER A 159 5.34 4.49 19.87
CA SER A 159 5.21 4.74 21.31
C SER A 159 6.44 5.46 21.86
N ALA A 160 7.65 5.02 21.49
CA ALA A 160 8.89 5.68 21.88
C ALA A 160 8.97 7.13 21.36
N PHE A 161 8.44 7.42 20.17
CA PHE A 161 8.33 8.78 19.67
C PHE A 161 7.36 9.63 20.49
N LEU A 162 6.20 9.09 20.88
CA LEU A 162 5.24 9.83 21.71
C LEU A 162 5.82 10.14 23.09
N GLU A 163 6.55 9.20 23.70
CA GLU A 163 7.28 9.39 24.96
C GLU A 163 8.33 10.50 24.82
N ALA A 164 9.19 10.43 23.80
CA ALA A 164 10.18 11.46 23.52
C ALA A 164 9.53 12.84 23.26
N ARG A 165 8.37 12.86 22.57
CA ARG A 165 7.62 14.10 22.34
C ARG A 165 7.08 14.70 23.64
N ALA A 166 6.53 13.86 24.52
CA ALA A 166 6.00 14.29 25.81
C ALA A 166 7.11 14.83 26.73
N ALA A 167 8.31 14.25 26.66
CA ALA A 167 9.50 14.71 27.37
C ALA A 167 10.21 15.91 26.71
N ASN A 168 9.74 16.37 25.54
CA ASN A 168 10.39 17.39 24.71
C ASN A 168 11.85 17.02 24.32
N ASP A 169 12.09 15.75 24.04
CA ASP A 169 13.41 15.14 23.79
C ASP A 169 13.45 14.36 22.46
N LEU A 170 12.90 14.94 21.39
CA LEU A 170 12.80 14.31 20.06
C LEU A 170 14.16 14.03 19.39
N ALA A 171 15.23 14.67 19.88
CA ALA A 171 16.58 14.52 19.36
C ALA A 171 17.35 13.34 19.99
N SER A 172 16.85 12.76 21.07
CA SER A 172 17.51 11.66 21.77
C SER A 172 17.71 10.44 20.88
N GLU A 173 18.97 10.07 20.66
CA GLU A 173 19.39 8.93 19.84
C GLU A 173 19.30 7.60 20.61
N SER A 174 18.13 7.31 21.16
CA SER A 174 17.90 6.14 22.00
C SER A 174 17.85 4.80 21.25
N VAL A 175 17.74 4.81 19.91
CA VAL A 175 17.68 3.60 19.10
C VAL A 175 19.07 3.27 18.53
N LEU A 176 19.64 2.16 18.98
CA LEU A 176 20.99 1.74 18.64
C LEU A 176 21.04 0.83 17.41
N PRO A 177 22.07 0.94 16.56
CA PRO A 177 22.26 0.04 15.43
C PRO A 177 22.68 -1.37 15.90
N LYS A 178 22.31 -2.39 15.13
CA LYS A 178 22.82 -3.76 15.32
C LYS A 178 24.29 -3.84 14.91
N PRO A 179 25.12 -4.67 15.58
CA PRO A 179 26.50 -4.89 15.17
C PRO A 179 26.56 -5.46 13.74
N SER A 180 27.31 -4.80 12.85
CA SER A 180 27.69 -5.37 11.55
C SER A 180 29.01 -6.14 11.71
N ALA A 181 29.08 -7.38 11.25
CA ALA A 181 30.36 -8.07 11.13
C ALA A 181 31.31 -7.28 10.20
N PRO A 182 32.63 -7.27 10.45
CA PRO A 182 33.59 -6.64 9.54
C PRO A 182 33.43 -7.27 8.15
N SER A 183 33.21 -6.41 7.15
CA SER A 183 32.92 -6.79 5.78
C SER A 183 33.99 -7.72 5.20
N GLY A 184 33.62 -8.96 4.86
CA GLY A 184 34.29 -9.70 3.79
C GLY A 184 34.14 -8.93 2.46
N PRO A 185 34.89 -9.29 1.40
CA PRO A 185 34.92 -8.53 0.15
C PRO A 185 33.49 -8.22 -0.31
N SER A 186 33.22 -6.92 -0.46
CA SER A 186 31.94 -6.38 -0.89
C SER A 186 31.45 -7.13 -2.12
N SER A 187 30.32 -7.83 -2.02
CA SER A 187 29.66 -8.34 -3.20
C SER A 187 29.40 -7.16 -4.14
N ASP A 188 29.76 -7.37 -5.40
CA ASP A 188 29.95 -6.33 -6.42
C ASP A 188 28.87 -5.25 -6.40
N SER A 189 29.33 -4.01 -6.59
CA SER A 189 28.52 -2.83 -6.91
C SER A 189 27.83 -2.91 -8.29
N GLY A 190 27.44 -4.11 -8.70
CA GLY A 190 26.70 -4.38 -9.92
C GLY A 190 25.21 -4.04 -9.80
N PRO A 191 24.48 -4.00 -10.92
CA PRO A 191 23.03 -3.90 -10.91
C PRO A 191 22.46 -5.03 -10.04
N ARG A 192 21.54 -4.70 -9.12
CA ARG A 192 20.86 -5.70 -8.30
C ARG A 192 20.27 -6.78 -9.22
N ALA A 193 20.80 -8.00 -9.14
CA ALA A 193 20.33 -9.11 -9.95
C ALA A 193 18.82 -9.31 -9.72
N LEU A 194 18.08 -9.49 -10.81
CA LEU A 194 16.66 -9.77 -10.73
C LEU A 194 16.47 -11.18 -10.17
N ILE A 195 16.13 -11.27 -8.88
CA ILE A 195 15.74 -12.54 -8.26
C ILE A 195 14.46 -13.00 -8.97
N THR A 196 14.59 -14.08 -9.74
CA THR A 196 13.54 -14.71 -10.54
C THR A 196 13.30 -16.11 -9.98
N ASN A 197 12.61 -16.18 -8.85
CA ASN A 197 12.30 -17.46 -8.21
C ASN A 197 11.10 -18.12 -8.90
N PRO A 198 11.03 -19.47 -8.90
CA PRO A 198 9.82 -20.18 -9.29
C PRO A 198 8.62 -19.67 -8.47
N PRO A 199 7.42 -19.52 -9.08
CA PRO A 199 6.22 -19.21 -8.32
C PRO A 199 5.96 -20.26 -7.23
N ALA A 200 5.51 -19.81 -6.07
CA ALA A 200 5.11 -20.71 -5.00
C ALA A 200 3.84 -21.48 -5.41
N SER A 201 3.85 -22.76 -5.12
CA SER A 201 2.75 -23.70 -5.34
C SER A 201 2.84 -24.83 -4.32
N PRO A 202 1.78 -25.64 -4.15
CA PRO A 202 1.84 -26.85 -3.34
C PRO A 202 2.99 -27.78 -3.74
N ASP A 203 3.29 -27.88 -5.04
CA ASP A 203 4.32 -28.77 -5.57
C ASP A 203 5.74 -28.28 -5.25
N THR A 204 5.96 -26.95 -5.23
CA THR A 204 7.26 -26.37 -4.89
C THR A 204 7.49 -26.24 -3.39
N LEU A 205 6.45 -26.44 -2.56
CA LEU A 205 6.52 -26.23 -1.11
C LEU A 205 7.66 -27.01 -0.42
N PRO A 206 7.93 -28.29 -0.71
CA PRO A 206 9.04 -29.02 -0.07
C PRO A 206 10.40 -28.36 -0.34
N GLN A 207 10.61 -27.83 -1.55
CA GLN A 207 11.84 -27.12 -1.91
C GLN A 207 11.93 -25.80 -1.16
N LEU A 208 10.84 -25.02 -1.11
CA LEU A 208 10.78 -23.75 -0.39
C LEU A 208 11.11 -23.90 1.10
N LEU A 209 10.67 -24.98 1.73
CA LEU A 209 10.93 -25.30 3.14
C LEU A 209 12.40 -25.66 3.42
N SER A 210 13.13 -26.16 2.42
CA SER A 210 14.56 -26.49 2.54
C SER A 210 15.50 -25.29 2.35
N LEU A 211 14.98 -24.18 1.79
CA LEU A 211 15.81 -23.00 1.51
C LEU A 211 16.11 -22.24 2.80
N PRO A 212 17.38 -21.92 3.07
CA PRO A 212 17.73 -21.12 4.24
C PRO A 212 17.16 -19.69 4.13
N THR A 213 16.65 -19.18 5.26
CA THR A 213 16.17 -17.79 5.43
C THR A 213 17.12 -17.02 6.36
N PRO A 214 18.35 -16.70 5.90
CA PRO A 214 19.31 -16.00 6.75
C PRO A 214 18.80 -14.59 7.08
N PRO A 215 18.99 -14.10 8.32
CA PRO A 215 18.57 -12.75 8.67
C PRO A 215 19.28 -11.71 7.79
N PRO A 216 18.60 -10.59 7.46
CA PRO A 216 19.20 -9.54 6.67
C PRO A 216 20.42 -8.96 7.39
N THR A 217 21.50 -8.72 6.64
CA THR A 217 22.72 -8.14 7.20
C THR A 217 22.50 -6.68 7.61
N PRO A 218 22.90 -6.28 8.83
CA PRO A 218 22.87 -4.88 9.25
C PRO A 218 23.73 -3.99 8.34
N SER A 219 23.27 -2.75 8.13
CA SER A 219 24.04 -1.77 7.38
C SER A 219 25.27 -1.35 8.19
N PRO A 220 26.50 -1.39 7.61
CA PRO A 220 27.71 -0.96 8.30
C PRO A 220 27.74 0.56 8.55
N HIS A 221 26.81 1.31 7.94
CA HIS A 221 26.71 2.76 8.08
C HIS A 221 25.54 3.20 8.98
N ALA A 222 24.84 2.26 9.61
CA ALA A 222 23.79 2.59 10.57
C ALA A 222 24.42 3.29 11.80
N LYS A 223 23.85 4.43 12.19
CA LYS A 223 24.25 5.22 13.36
C LYS A 223 23.11 5.21 14.38
N PRO A 224 23.40 5.46 15.68
CA PRO A 224 22.38 5.79 16.67
C PRO A 224 21.40 6.83 16.12
N ALA A 225 20.12 6.68 16.47
CA ALA A 225 19.06 7.45 15.86
C ALA A 225 17.90 7.68 16.82
N SER A 226 17.20 8.80 16.66
CA SER A 226 15.97 9.06 17.40
C SER A 226 14.75 8.37 16.76
N PRO A 227 13.72 8.03 17.55
CA PRO A 227 12.46 7.53 17.00
C PRO A 227 11.85 8.47 15.95
N ALA A 228 11.93 9.79 16.17
CA ALA A 228 11.46 10.80 15.23
C ALA A 228 12.19 10.74 13.87
N TYR A 229 13.49 10.42 13.89
CA TYR A 229 14.27 10.22 12.67
C TYR A 229 13.92 8.91 11.96
N LEU A 230 13.57 7.86 12.71
CA LEU A 230 13.31 6.52 12.17
C LEU A 230 11.89 6.29 11.67
N ILE A 231 10.86 6.91 12.26
CA ILE A 231 9.46 6.76 11.82
C ILE A 231 9.30 7.02 10.31
N PRO A 232 9.82 8.12 9.73
CA PRO A 232 9.71 8.36 8.29
C PRO A 232 10.52 7.39 7.42
N LYS A 233 11.35 6.53 8.02
CA LYS A 233 12.11 5.45 7.36
C LYS A 233 11.45 4.08 7.48
N LEU A 234 10.34 3.97 8.21
CA LEU A 234 9.50 2.79 8.16
C LEU A 234 8.96 2.63 6.73
N ARG A 235 9.06 1.43 6.17
CA ARG A 235 8.69 1.11 4.78
C ARG A 235 7.77 -0.08 4.69
N TRP A 236 7.98 -1.09 5.53
CA TRP A 236 7.08 -2.23 5.62
C TRP A 236 7.04 -2.81 7.03
N ALA A 237 5.94 -3.50 7.34
CA ALA A 237 5.78 -4.41 8.48
C ALA A 237 5.06 -5.68 8.03
N ASN A 238 5.53 -6.85 8.47
CA ASN A 238 4.95 -8.16 8.12
C ASN A 238 3.70 -8.46 8.96
N ILE A 239 2.66 -9.01 8.33
CA ILE A 239 1.44 -9.50 8.97
C ILE A 239 1.38 -11.03 8.80
N GLY A 240 1.11 -11.77 9.88
CA GLY A 240 0.90 -13.22 9.79
C GLY A 240 2.17 -13.96 9.36
N TRP A 241 2.08 -14.81 8.33
CA TRP A 241 3.25 -15.49 7.77
C TRP A 241 4.32 -14.50 7.30
N HIS A 242 5.55 -14.75 7.75
CA HIS A 242 6.67 -13.84 7.53
C HIS A 242 7.13 -13.85 6.07
N TYR A 243 6.99 -12.71 5.38
CA TYR A 243 7.57 -12.55 4.04
C TYR A 243 9.05 -12.20 4.15
N HIS A 244 9.91 -13.05 3.60
CA HIS A 244 11.35 -12.85 3.62
C HIS A 244 11.82 -12.16 2.34
N TRP A 245 12.26 -10.91 2.46
CA TRP A 245 12.60 -10.04 1.32
C TRP A 245 13.83 -10.49 0.51
N GLY A 246 14.78 -11.18 1.16
CA GLY A 246 16.02 -11.63 0.52
C GLY A 246 15.81 -12.73 -0.52
N ASN A 247 14.87 -13.64 -0.26
CA ASN A 247 14.51 -14.76 -1.13
C ASN A 247 13.09 -14.64 -1.70
N LYS A 248 12.38 -13.53 -1.44
CA LYS A 248 11.05 -13.23 -1.98
C LYS A 248 10.03 -14.36 -1.77
N GLN A 249 10.03 -15.00 -0.60
CA GLN A 249 9.10 -16.08 -0.26
C GLN A 249 8.64 -15.98 1.18
N TYR A 250 7.54 -16.65 1.52
CA TYR A 250 7.11 -16.79 2.90
C TYR A 250 7.97 -17.82 3.64
N ASP A 251 8.33 -17.50 4.87
CA ASP A 251 9.02 -18.41 5.78
C ASP A 251 8.00 -19.20 6.61
N PHE A 252 7.68 -20.40 6.14
CA PHE A 252 6.72 -21.28 6.80
C PHE A 252 7.30 -21.97 8.04
N SER A 253 8.62 -21.90 8.28
CA SER A 253 9.24 -22.52 9.46
C SER A 253 8.95 -21.74 10.75
N ARG A 254 8.69 -20.43 10.64
CA ARG A 254 8.45 -19.52 11.78
C ARG A 254 7.03 -19.58 12.34
N GLY A 255 6.12 -20.26 11.65
CA GLY A 255 4.69 -20.18 11.94
C GLY A 255 4.09 -18.82 11.58
N ALA A 256 2.78 -18.67 11.77
CA ALA A 256 2.04 -17.46 11.38
C ALA A 256 2.21 -16.26 12.33
N GLY A 257 3.10 -16.32 13.34
CA GLY A 257 3.43 -15.16 14.19
C GLY A 257 2.25 -14.52 14.94
N GLY A 258 1.20 -15.28 15.26
CA GLY A 258 -0.06 -14.77 15.85
C GLY A 258 -1.18 -14.53 14.83
N GLY A 259 -0.92 -14.73 13.54
CA GLY A 259 -1.88 -14.60 12.45
C GLY A 259 -2.12 -13.15 12.02
N VAL A 260 -3.14 -12.96 11.18
CA VAL A 260 -3.58 -11.62 10.76
C VAL A 260 -4.41 -11.00 11.88
N ALA A 261 -3.97 -9.85 12.39
CA ALA A 261 -4.69 -9.13 13.43
C ALA A 261 -6.15 -8.83 13.02
N ASP A 262 -7.07 -8.96 13.98
CA ASP A 262 -8.51 -8.87 13.74
C ASP A 262 -8.96 -7.58 13.03
N VAL A 263 -8.28 -6.46 13.29
CA VAL A 263 -8.60 -5.18 12.64
C VAL A 263 -8.42 -5.24 11.12
N TYR A 264 -7.44 -5.99 10.62
CA TYR A 264 -7.22 -6.19 9.18
C TYR A 264 -8.08 -7.32 8.66
N ARG A 265 -8.12 -8.43 9.42
CA ARG A 265 -8.86 -9.64 9.09
C ARG A 265 -10.34 -9.33 8.80
N ARG A 266 -11.01 -8.61 9.71
CA ARG A 266 -12.43 -8.24 9.54
C ARG A 266 -12.69 -7.44 8.26
N VAL A 267 -11.85 -6.44 7.97
CA VAL A 267 -12.00 -5.61 6.77
C VAL A 267 -11.83 -6.44 5.50
N CYS A 268 -10.83 -7.33 5.46
CA CYS A 268 -10.56 -8.17 4.29
C CYS A 268 -11.69 -9.17 4.06
N MET A 269 -12.14 -9.85 5.12
CA MET A 269 -13.27 -10.76 5.04
C MET A 269 -14.54 -10.04 4.60
N ARG A 270 -14.83 -8.88 5.18
CA ARG A 270 -15.99 -8.07 4.81
C ARG A 270 -15.95 -7.63 3.33
N ALA A 271 -14.78 -7.24 2.82
CA ALA A 271 -14.58 -6.89 1.42
C ALA A 271 -14.84 -8.09 0.50
N VAL A 272 -14.20 -9.23 0.74
CA VAL A 272 -14.35 -10.42 -0.12
C VAL A 272 -15.77 -10.98 -0.07
N ARG A 273 -16.39 -11.02 1.11
CA ARG A 273 -17.74 -11.58 1.28
C ARG A 273 -18.84 -10.71 0.70
N GLY A 274 -18.63 -9.39 0.67
CA GLY A 274 -19.59 -8.43 0.13
C GLY A 274 -19.59 -8.33 -1.40
N VAL A 275 -18.56 -8.82 -2.09
CA VAL A 275 -18.50 -8.78 -3.56
C VAL A 275 -19.40 -9.86 -4.16
N ARG A 276 -20.21 -9.46 -5.15
CA ARG A 276 -21.02 -10.37 -5.98
C ARG A 276 -20.17 -11.03 -7.05
N TRP A 277 -19.46 -12.10 -6.67
CA TRP A 277 -18.51 -12.79 -7.54
C TRP A 277 -19.14 -13.42 -8.79
N ASP A 278 -20.44 -13.74 -8.75
CA ASP A 278 -21.22 -14.16 -9.91
C ASP A 278 -21.33 -13.05 -10.96
N GLU A 279 -21.50 -11.79 -10.54
CA GLU A 279 -21.47 -10.64 -11.44
C GLU A 279 -20.04 -10.39 -11.97
N VAL A 280 -19.00 -10.61 -11.15
CA VAL A 280 -17.58 -10.44 -11.55
C VAL A 280 -17.17 -11.43 -12.65
N TYR A 281 -17.53 -12.71 -12.48
CA TYR A 281 -17.18 -13.79 -13.40
C TYR A 281 -18.33 -14.16 -14.35
N HIS A 282 -19.33 -13.29 -14.51
CA HIS A 282 -20.44 -13.54 -15.41
C HIS A 282 -19.95 -13.81 -16.85
N GLY A 283 -20.32 -14.97 -17.40
CA GLY A 283 -19.89 -15.40 -18.74
C GLY A 283 -18.46 -15.96 -18.82
N LEU A 284 -17.78 -16.14 -17.69
CA LEU A 284 -16.49 -16.81 -17.59
C LEU A 284 -16.68 -18.18 -16.92
N ASP A 285 -16.90 -19.22 -17.73
CA ASP A 285 -16.93 -20.62 -17.27
C ASP A 285 -15.50 -21.11 -17.03
N SER A 286 -14.95 -20.82 -15.86
CA SER A 286 -13.71 -21.45 -15.39
C SER A 286 -13.88 -21.94 -13.96
N GLU A 287 -13.97 -23.26 -13.81
CA GLU A 287 -13.93 -23.93 -12.50
C GLU A 287 -12.60 -23.70 -11.76
N GLU A 288 -11.54 -23.31 -12.47
CA GLU A 288 -10.18 -23.15 -11.92
C GLU A 288 -10.06 -22.02 -10.89
N THR A 289 -10.97 -21.04 -10.92
CA THR A 289 -10.91 -19.88 -10.04
C THR A 289 -11.40 -20.18 -8.62
N GLY A 290 -12.31 -21.12 -8.43
CA GLY A 290 -12.88 -21.43 -7.11
C GLY A 290 -13.68 -20.28 -6.47
N TRP A 291 -14.10 -19.26 -7.24
CA TRP A 291 -14.74 -18.05 -6.70
C TRP A 291 -16.04 -18.33 -5.93
N ARG A 292 -16.71 -19.43 -6.26
CA ARG A 292 -17.99 -19.85 -5.67
C ARG A 292 -17.92 -20.10 -4.17
N THR A 293 -16.73 -20.38 -3.61
CA THR A 293 -16.57 -20.67 -2.17
C THR A 293 -15.94 -19.53 -1.39
N TRP A 294 -15.52 -18.44 -2.03
CA TRP A 294 -14.77 -17.37 -1.35
C TRP A 294 -15.61 -16.64 -0.30
N LYS A 295 -16.93 -16.57 -0.47
CA LYS A 295 -17.81 -15.92 0.51
C LYS A 295 -17.79 -16.67 1.84
N GLU A 296 -17.69 -17.98 1.82
CA GLU A 296 -17.68 -18.82 3.01
C GLU A 296 -16.24 -19.05 3.51
N GLU A 297 -15.31 -19.32 2.60
CA GLU A 297 -14.00 -19.89 2.93
C GLU A 297 -12.85 -18.88 2.99
N TYR A 298 -13.02 -17.65 2.49
CA TYR A 298 -11.93 -16.67 2.47
C TYR A 298 -11.48 -16.32 3.90
N GLU A 299 -10.16 -16.46 4.10
CA GLU A 299 -9.49 -16.21 5.36
C GLU A 299 -8.09 -15.65 5.07
N PRO A 300 -7.79 -14.42 5.48
CA PRO A 300 -6.44 -13.89 5.36
C PRO A 300 -5.51 -14.48 6.44
N ASP A 301 -4.31 -14.88 6.06
CA ASP A 301 -3.31 -15.50 6.97
C ASP A 301 -1.91 -14.85 6.88
N ALA A 302 -1.67 -14.00 5.89
CA ALA A 302 -0.40 -13.30 5.67
C ALA A 302 -0.64 -11.90 5.11
N GLY A 303 0.35 -11.03 5.17
CA GLY A 303 0.21 -9.69 4.61
C GLY A 303 1.42 -8.80 4.86
N ILE A 304 1.36 -7.60 4.31
CA ILE A 304 2.39 -6.57 4.45
C ILE A 304 1.69 -5.22 4.61
N VAL A 305 2.00 -4.50 5.69
CA VAL A 305 1.73 -3.07 5.76
C VAL A 305 2.88 -2.36 5.08
N ASN A 306 2.62 -1.58 4.03
CA ASN A 306 3.59 -0.72 3.37
C ASN A 306 3.37 0.73 3.81
N PHE A 307 4.45 1.41 4.18
CA PHE A 307 4.46 2.82 4.58
C PHE A 307 5.15 3.64 3.50
N TYR A 308 4.42 4.56 2.88
CA TYR A 308 4.94 5.37 1.78
C TYR A 308 5.06 6.85 2.16
N GLN A 309 6.24 7.40 1.90
CA GLN A 309 6.52 8.82 1.87
C GLN A 309 6.24 9.38 0.48
N THR A 310 6.12 10.70 0.37
CA THR A 310 5.77 11.40 -0.89
C THR A 310 6.72 11.16 -2.07
N LYS A 311 7.95 10.71 -1.80
CA LYS A 311 8.98 10.42 -2.80
C LYS A 311 9.16 8.93 -3.06
N ASP A 312 8.49 8.08 -2.30
CA ASP A 312 8.60 6.64 -2.43
C ASP A 312 7.82 6.18 -3.68
N THR A 313 8.30 5.12 -4.30
CA THR A 313 7.66 4.51 -5.47
C THR A 313 7.73 3.01 -5.34
N LEU A 314 6.66 2.31 -5.67
CA LEU A 314 6.66 0.86 -5.80
C LEU A 314 6.98 0.50 -7.25
N MET A 315 7.96 -0.38 -7.45
CA MET A 315 8.32 -0.85 -8.80
C MET A 315 7.32 -1.90 -9.28
N ALA A 316 7.26 -2.07 -10.60
CA ALA A 316 6.52 -3.16 -11.22
C ALA A 316 6.95 -4.50 -10.63
N HIS A 317 5.98 -5.29 -10.18
CA HIS A 317 6.18 -6.66 -9.72
C HIS A 317 4.89 -7.44 -9.89
N VAL A 318 5.02 -8.76 -9.85
CA VAL A 318 3.90 -9.70 -9.77
C VAL A 318 4.04 -10.43 -8.45
N ASP A 319 2.93 -10.57 -7.73
CA ASP A 319 2.85 -11.39 -6.53
C ASP A 319 2.82 -12.86 -6.94
N ARG A 320 3.84 -13.62 -6.52
CA ARG A 320 4.07 -15.02 -6.91
C ARG A 320 4.52 -15.90 -5.75
N SER A 321 4.44 -15.38 -4.53
CA SER A 321 4.99 -16.03 -3.35
C SER A 321 3.94 -16.83 -2.58
N GLU A 322 2.67 -16.68 -2.98
CA GLU A 322 1.51 -17.33 -2.41
C GLU A 322 1.39 -18.77 -2.93
N LEU A 323 1.10 -19.71 -2.03
CA LEU A 323 0.81 -21.10 -2.40
C LEU A 323 -0.54 -21.26 -3.13
N CYS A 324 -1.46 -20.31 -2.94
CA CYS A 324 -2.78 -20.33 -3.54
C CYS A 324 -2.92 -19.10 -4.46
N ALA A 325 -2.82 -19.33 -5.77
CA ALA A 325 -2.93 -18.27 -6.78
C ALA A 325 -4.39 -17.91 -7.13
N THR A 326 -5.37 -18.60 -6.56
CA THR A 326 -6.79 -18.42 -6.87
C THR A 326 -7.50 -17.55 -5.84
N SER A 327 -7.11 -17.60 -4.56
CA SER A 327 -7.78 -16.81 -3.52
C SER A 327 -7.58 -15.29 -3.73
N PRO A 328 -8.57 -14.44 -3.39
CA PRO A 328 -8.44 -13.00 -3.53
C PRO A 328 -7.29 -12.41 -2.70
N LEU A 329 -6.55 -11.47 -3.29
CA LEU A 329 -5.65 -10.59 -2.55
C LEU A 329 -6.38 -9.29 -2.25
N VAL A 330 -6.36 -8.82 -0.99
CA VAL A 330 -7.02 -7.56 -0.59
C VAL A 330 -5.98 -6.51 -0.28
N SER A 331 -6.00 -5.42 -1.04
CA SER A 331 -5.16 -4.24 -0.88
C SER A 331 -6.00 -3.07 -0.36
N ILE A 332 -5.74 -2.62 0.85
CA ILE A 332 -6.35 -1.44 1.47
C ILE A 332 -5.37 -0.28 1.37
N SER A 333 -5.79 0.83 0.77
CA SER A 333 -5.06 2.10 0.89
C SER A 333 -5.71 2.96 1.94
N ASN A 334 -4.91 3.57 2.82
CA ASN A 334 -5.41 4.50 3.83
C ASN A 334 -4.49 5.75 3.92
N THR A 335 -5.09 6.93 3.88
CA THR A 335 -4.42 8.21 4.14
C THR A 335 -5.16 8.96 5.22
N LEU A 336 -4.40 9.45 6.19
CA LEU A 336 -4.91 10.49 7.06
C LEU A 336 -4.54 11.84 6.46
N LYS A 337 -5.55 12.63 6.13
CA LYS A 337 -5.39 14.07 6.16
C LYS A 337 -5.13 14.43 7.63
N ILE A 338 -3.85 14.58 8.01
CA ILE A 338 -3.50 15.17 9.31
C ILE A 338 -3.91 16.64 9.20
N ASP A 339 -5.16 16.94 9.53
CA ASP A 339 -5.53 18.32 9.80
C ASP A 339 -4.62 18.77 10.95
N THR A 340 -3.94 19.89 10.72
CA THR A 340 -2.91 20.47 11.59
C THR A 340 -3.41 20.79 13.01
N ASP A 341 -4.68 20.54 13.30
CA ASP A 341 -5.32 20.70 14.61
C ASP A 341 -5.00 19.58 15.61
N TRP A 342 -4.44 18.43 15.18
CA TRP A 342 -3.92 17.41 16.11
C TRP A 342 -2.61 17.84 16.79
N ALA A 343 -1.97 18.91 16.31
CA ALA A 343 -0.68 19.41 16.80
C ALA A 343 -0.77 20.70 17.64
N ALA A 344 -1.97 21.20 17.98
CA ALA A 344 -2.11 22.41 18.80
C ALA A 344 -2.79 22.08 20.15
N PRO A 345 -2.15 22.34 21.31
CA PRO A 345 -2.87 22.44 22.57
C PRO A 345 -3.83 23.61 22.45
N ARG A 346 -5.15 23.35 22.51
CA ARG A 346 -6.14 24.42 22.64
C ARG A 346 -5.93 25.08 24.00
N TYR A 347 -5.32 26.27 24.01
CA TYR A 347 -5.61 27.22 25.07
C TYR A 347 -7.05 27.71 24.88
N SER A 348 -7.84 27.49 25.91
CA SER A 348 -9.21 27.96 26.04
C SER A 348 -9.25 29.49 26.04
N SER A 349 -10.02 30.08 25.12
CA SER A 349 -10.91 31.19 25.46
C SER A 349 -12.16 31.14 24.57
N SER A 350 -13.29 30.98 25.25
CA SER A 350 -14.68 31.24 24.86
C SER A 350 -14.94 31.90 23.49
N ALA A 351 -15.59 31.16 22.58
CA ALA A 351 -16.71 31.66 21.77
C ALA A 351 -17.44 30.48 21.10
N VAL A 352 -18.69 30.29 21.49
CA VAL A 352 -19.64 29.38 20.84
C VAL A 352 -19.96 29.89 19.44
N ARG A 353 -19.62 29.13 18.40
CA ARG A 353 -20.41 29.09 17.16
C ARG A 353 -20.51 27.65 16.67
N ARG A 354 -21.76 27.18 16.59
CA ARG A 354 -22.16 25.91 16.00
C ARG A 354 -21.86 25.95 14.51
N GLY A 355 -20.99 25.06 14.04
CA GLY A 355 -20.79 24.72 12.65
C GLY A 355 -20.61 23.21 12.59
N THR A 356 -21.47 22.54 11.84
CA THR A 356 -21.49 21.10 11.61
C THR A 356 -20.19 20.66 10.92
N PRO A 357 -19.52 19.58 11.35
CA PRO A 357 -18.36 19.07 10.63
C PRO A 357 -18.81 18.23 9.43
N SER A 358 -18.51 18.70 8.22
CA SER A 358 -18.61 17.91 6.99
C SER A 358 -17.57 16.78 7.00
N PRO A 359 -17.94 15.52 6.70
CA PRO A 359 -16.99 14.46 6.45
C PRO A 359 -16.71 14.35 4.94
N CYS A 360 -15.44 14.35 4.55
CA CYS A 360 -15.01 13.90 3.23
C CYS A 360 -13.71 13.09 3.36
N PRO A 361 -13.76 11.78 3.09
CA PRO A 361 -12.59 11.05 2.62
C PRO A 361 -12.89 10.12 1.43
N TYR A 362 -12.02 10.13 0.42
CA TYR A 362 -11.99 9.09 -0.63
C TYR A 362 -10.69 8.30 -0.51
N LEU A 363 -10.79 6.99 -0.28
CA LEU A 363 -9.65 6.06 -0.24
C LEU A 363 -10.00 4.70 -0.83
N TYR A 364 -9.01 4.10 -1.50
CA TYR A 364 -9.12 3.06 -2.52
C TYR A 364 -8.75 1.67 -1.95
N ALA A 365 -9.62 0.67 -2.10
CA ALA A 365 -9.26 -0.73 -1.95
C ALA A 365 -9.23 -1.45 -3.31
N LEU A 366 -8.18 -2.25 -3.55
CA LEU A 366 -7.95 -3.03 -4.76
C LEU A 366 -7.96 -4.51 -4.38
N ALA A 367 -8.70 -5.35 -5.09
CA ALA A 367 -8.52 -6.79 -5.02
C ALA A 367 -8.10 -7.32 -6.39
N THR A 368 -7.04 -8.14 -6.46
CA THR A 368 -6.55 -8.75 -7.71
C THR A 368 -6.43 -10.26 -7.55
N CYS A 369 -6.86 -11.01 -8.56
CA CYS A 369 -6.60 -12.44 -8.73
C CYS A 369 -5.29 -12.65 -9.51
N SER A 370 -4.43 -13.56 -9.07
CA SER A 370 -3.06 -13.78 -9.58
C SER A 370 -2.96 -14.53 -10.92
N SER A 371 -4.09 -14.95 -11.53
CA SER A 371 -4.10 -15.81 -12.71
C SER A 371 -4.40 -15.12 -14.06
N CYS A 372 -4.45 -13.78 -14.14
CA CYS A 372 -4.69 -13.08 -15.42
C CYS A 372 -3.49 -12.20 -15.85
N PRO A 373 -2.90 -12.41 -17.04
CA PRO A 373 -1.90 -11.51 -17.60
C PRO A 373 -2.62 -10.31 -18.23
N GLY A 374 -2.82 -9.25 -17.45
CA GLY A 374 -3.38 -7.98 -17.92
C GLY A 374 -2.64 -6.80 -17.31
N HIS A 375 -2.02 -5.96 -18.15
CA HIS A 375 -1.26 -4.80 -17.70
C HIS A 375 -2.19 -3.69 -17.21
N VAL A 376 -2.12 -3.33 -15.91
CA VAL A 376 -2.74 -2.11 -15.40
C VAL A 376 -1.71 -1.24 -14.71
N VAL A 377 -1.71 0.02 -15.11
CA VAL A 377 -0.94 1.12 -14.52
C VAL A 377 -1.84 1.84 -13.52
N VAL A 378 -1.50 1.80 -12.24
CA VAL A 378 -2.07 2.71 -11.23
C VAL A 378 -0.96 3.64 -10.76
N PRO A 379 -0.94 4.91 -11.20
CA PRO A 379 0.06 5.86 -10.74
C PRO A 379 -0.36 6.46 -9.40
N THR A 380 0.42 6.21 -8.34
CA THR A 380 0.29 6.94 -7.08
C THR A 380 1.35 8.05 -7.00
N THR A 381 0.94 9.30 -7.19
CA THR A 381 1.74 10.46 -6.73
C THR A 381 0.89 11.59 -6.13
N VAL A 382 1.24 11.91 -4.88
CA VAL A 382 1.11 13.13 -4.06
C VAL A 382 -0.23 13.48 -3.38
N SER A 383 -0.33 13.17 -2.08
CA SER A 383 -0.45 14.11 -0.94
C SER A 383 -0.70 13.36 0.40
N ARG A 384 0.17 13.60 1.39
CA ARG A 384 0.12 13.16 2.82
C ARG A 384 0.42 11.67 3.09
N GLU A 385 0.85 11.36 4.30
CA GLU A 385 1.36 10.03 4.71
C GLU A 385 0.37 8.90 4.38
N TYR A 386 0.88 7.85 3.70
CA TYR A 386 0.09 6.71 3.26
C TYR A 386 0.52 5.45 4.05
N SER A 387 -0.47 4.71 4.56
CA SER A 387 -0.30 3.32 4.98
C SER A 387 -1.16 2.43 4.07
N LYS A 388 -0.53 1.50 3.37
CA LYS A 388 -1.21 0.50 2.52
C LYS A 388 -1.14 -0.85 3.22
N VAL A 389 -2.27 -1.41 3.61
CA VAL A 389 -2.33 -2.76 4.21
C VAL A 389 -2.66 -3.74 3.10
N LEU A 390 -1.78 -4.70 2.89
CA LEU A 390 -1.98 -5.78 1.93
C LEU A 390 -2.15 -7.08 2.70
N VAL A 391 -3.27 -7.77 2.54
CA VAL A 391 -3.55 -9.01 3.28
C VAL A 391 -3.97 -10.10 2.32
N ARG A 392 -3.45 -11.31 2.55
CA ARG A 392 -3.36 -12.43 1.61
C ARG A 392 -3.62 -13.76 2.34
N ARG A 393 -3.88 -14.81 1.55
CA ARG A 393 -4.01 -16.19 1.99
C ARG A 393 -2.86 -17.05 1.44
N THR A 394 -2.15 -17.75 2.28
CA THR A 394 -1.06 -18.69 2.02
C THR A 394 -1.47 -20.09 2.48
N SER A 395 -2.50 -20.64 1.84
CA SER A 395 -2.94 -22.06 1.83
C SER A 395 -3.20 -22.81 3.17
N ARG A 396 -4.30 -23.59 3.19
CA ARG A 396 -4.65 -24.55 4.25
C ARG A 396 -3.88 -25.88 4.20
N ILE A 397 -2.96 -26.08 3.25
CA ILE A 397 -2.24 -27.36 3.07
C ILE A 397 -1.36 -27.72 4.28
N LEU A 398 -0.88 -26.72 5.03
CA LEU A 398 -0.03 -26.95 6.22
C LEU A 398 -0.79 -27.50 7.44
N GLN A 399 -2.12 -27.41 7.49
CA GLN A 399 -2.91 -28.00 8.58
C GLN A 399 -3.06 -29.53 8.46
N ARG A 400 -2.66 -30.14 7.34
CA ARG A 400 -2.65 -31.61 7.15
C ARG A 400 -1.25 -32.24 7.26
N ILE A 401 -0.21 -31.47 7.54
CA ILE A 401 1.19 -31.96 7.68
C ILE A 401 1.62 -31.86 9.16
N ARG A 402 0.75 -32.25 10.09
CA ARG A 402 1.12 -32.54 11.48
C ARG A 402 0.59 -33.89 11.89
#